data_AF-A0A9E2PRX0-F1
#
_entry.id   AF-A0A9E2PRX0-F1
#
_cell.length_a   1.000
_cell.length_b   1.000
_cell.length_c   1.000
_cell.angle_alpha   90.00
_cell.angle_beta   90.00
_cell.angle_gamma   90.00
#
_symmetry.space_group_name_H-M   'P 1'
#
loop_
_entity.id
_entity.type
_entity.pdbx_description
1 polymer ?
#
loop_
_entity_poly.entity_id
_entity_poly.type
_entity_poly.pdbx_seq_one_letter_code
_entity_poly.pdbx_strand_id
1 'polypeptide(L)'
;MAATGVAATAMGSNVLFGQDGSKQDKGIKRRPNMYSVVRITVKEIREYCPFYKSGDTFFIRQQCFDPTTATPKQFCMHSLNDIYETYMKVRKGPVGNKNIVGCIDKGIVQFEIQRLPDEEGPGWNRSPADH
;
A
#
# COMPACT_ATOMS: atom_id res chain seq x y z
N MET A 1 -24.74 76.20 -14.68
CA MET A 1 -23.29 75.90 -14.56
C MET A 1 -23.17 74.38 -14.63
N ALA A 2 -22.71 73.79 -15.75
CA ALA A 2 -21.31 73.38 -16.00
C ALA A 2 -20.79 72.45 -14.87
N ALA A 3 -20.25 71.24 -15.10
CA ALA A 3 -19.64 70.66 -16.29
C ALA A 3 -19.54 69.11 -16.18
N THR A 4 -19.40 68.50 -17.36
CA THR A 4 -18.65 67.28 -17.75
C THR A 4 -17.83 66.49 -16.71
N GLY A 5 -17.74 65.16 -16.93
CA GLY A 5 -16.50 64.42 -16.64
C GLY A 5 -16.63 62.90 -16.58
N VAL A 6 -16.21 62.21 -17.65
CA VAL A 6 -16.00 60.75 -17.72
C VAL A 6 -14.69 60.38 -17.00
N ALA A 7 -14.64 59.26 -16.28
CA ALA A 7 -13.42 58.47 -16.14
C ALA A 7 -13.73 57.02 -15.75
N ALA A 8 -13.48 56.10 -16.67
CA ALA A 8 -13.27 54.69 -16.35
C ALA A 8 -11.90 54.54 -15.68
N THR A 9 -11.79 53.67 -14.68
CA THR A 9 -10.49 53.15 -14.24
C THR A 9 -10.62 51.66 -13.96
N ALA A 10 -10.13 50.87 -14.90
CA ALA A 10 -9.78 49.49 -14.68
C ALA A 10 -8.46 49.44 -13.90
N MET A 11 -8.46 48.82 -12.71
CA MET A 11 -7.28 48.24 -12.04
C MET A 11 -7.84 47.08 -11.23
N GLY A 12 -7.63 45.81 -11.59
CA GLY A 12 -6.33 45.17 -11.70
C GLY A 12 -6.34 44.10 -10.62
N SER A 13 -6.59 42.84 -11.00
CA SER A 13 -6.55 41.71 -10.08
C SER A 13 -5.15 41.61 -9.47
N ASN A 14 -5.02 41.94 -8.19
CA ASN A 14 -3.85 41.60 -7.41
C ASN A 14 -3.81 40.07 -7.25
N VAL A 15 -3.18 39.39 -8.19
CA VAL A 15 -2.59 38.08 -7.94
C VAL A 15 -1.40 38.33 -7.01
N LEU A 16 -1.66 38.25 -5.70
CA LEU A 16 -0.60 38.16 -4.71
C LEU A 16 0.09 36.81 -4.92
N PHE A 17 1.27 36.87 -5.55
CA PHE A 17 2.27 35.82 -5.51
C PHE A 17 2.51 35.45 -4.04
N GLY A 18 1.98 34.30 -3.64
CA GLY A 18 2.25 33.69 -2.35
C GLY A 18 3.73 33.36 -2.25
N GLN A 19 4.38 34.03 -1.32
CA GLN A 19 5.81 34.00 -1.04
C GLN A 19 6.36 32.58 -0.84
N ASP A 20 7.52 32.37 -1.43
CA ASP A 20 8.47 31.30 -1.13
C ASP A 20 8.75 31.22 0.38
N GLY A 21 8.03 30.33 1.06
CA GLY A 21 8.31 29.92 2.43
C GLY A 21 9.30 28.77 2.47
N SER A 22 10.54 29.00 2.05
CA SER A 22 11.65 28.07 2.27
C SER A 22 12.00 28.03 3.76
N LYS A 23 11.21 27.28 4.54
CA LYS A 23 11.57 26.89 5.90
C LYS A 23 12.69 25.87 5.82
N GLN A 24 13.88 26.29 6.25
CA GLN A 24 15.02 25.44 6.58
C GLN A 24 14.55 24.29 7.49
N ASP A 25 14.53 23.07 6.94
CA ASP A 25 14.28 21.85 7.69
C ASP A 25 15.51 21.59 8.58
N LYS A 26 15.41 22.03 9.85
CA LYS A 26 16.40 21.71 10.88
C LYS A 26 16.45 20.19 10.98
N GLY A 27 17.62 19.60 10.75
CA GLY A 27 17.87 18.16 10.72
C GLY A 27 17.21 17.38 11.86
N ILE A 28 15.95 16.99 11.65
CA ILE A 28 15.28 15.95 12.39
C ILE A 28 15.86 14.66 11.82
N LYS A 29 16.63 13.91 12.62
CA LYS A 29 16.93 12.51 12.32
C LYS A 29 15.59 11.77 12.21
N ARG A 30 15.04 11.68 10.99
CA ARG A 30 13.82 10.91 10.72
C ARG A 30 14.13 9.47 11.12
N ARG A 31 13.36 8.94 12.07
CA ARG A 31 13.44 7.51 12.39
C ARG A 31 13.14 6.72 11.11
N PRO A 32 13.83 5.61 10.86
CA PRO A 32 13.51 4.77 9.71
C PRO A 32 12.03 4.38 9.77
N ASN A 33 11.31 4.53 8.65
CA ASN A 33 9.93 4.09 8.58
C ASN A 33 9.94 2.56 8.63
N MET A 34 9.35 2.01 9.68
CA MET A 34 9.13 0.57 9.79
C MET A 34 7.79 0.21 9.16
N TYR A 35 7.74 -0.91 8.46
CA TYR A 35 6.50 -1.41 7.88
C TYR A 35 6.30 -2.90 8.10
N SER A 36 5.03 -3.28 8.21
CA SER A 36 4.61 -4.66 8.42
C SER A 36 4.90 -5.54 7.19
N VAL A 37 5.44 -6.73 7.44
CA VAL A 37 5.66 -7.76 6.43
C VAL A 37 4.81 -8.98 6.76
N VAL A 38 4.00 -9.42 5.81
CA VAL A 38 3.20 -10.65 5.93
C VAL A 38 3.56 -11.58 4.79
N ARG A 39 3.89 -12.83 5.12
CA ARG A 39 4.11 -13.90 4.15
C ARG A 39 2.83 -14.70 3.99
N ILE A 40 2.46 -14.96 2.74
CA ILE A 40 1.37 -15.86 2.38
C ILE A 40 1.99 -17.04 1.66
N THR A 41 1.70 -18.24 2.14
CA THR A 41 2.19 -19.50 1.57
C THR A 41 1.02 -20.42 1.27
N VAL A 42 0.98 -20.96 0.05
CA VAL A 42 0.05 -22.01 -0.35
C VAL A 42 0.48 -23.29 0.33
N LYS A 43 -0.28 -23.75 1.32
CA LYS A 43 0.03 -24.95 2.11
C LYS A 43 -0.32 -26.22 1.38
N GLU A 44 -1.56 -26.26 0.90
CA GLU A 44 -2.16 -27.46 0.32
C GLU A 44 -3.07 -27.04 -0.84
N ILE A 45 -3.08 -27.90 -1.86
CA ILE A 45 -4.04 -27.86 -2.96
C ILE A 45 -4.68 -29.24 -3.03
N ARG A 46 -6.00 -29.29 -2.83
CA ARG A 46 -6.79 -30.53 -2.75
C ARG A 46 -7.33 -30.96 -4.10
N GLU A 47 -7.72 -29.99 -4.93
CA GLU A 47 -8.19 -30.20 -6.30
C GLU A 47 -7.44 -29.26 -7.25
N TYR A 48 -7.62 -29.43 -8.56
CA TYR A 48 -6.94 -28.59 -9.55
C TYR A 48 -7.24 -27.09 -9.36
N CYS A 49 -6.19 -26.29 -9.18
CA CYS A 49 -6.23 -24.83 -9.21
C CYS A 49 -5.34 -24.32 -10.35
N PRO A 50 -5.85 -23.48 -11.28
CA PRO A 50 -5.04 -22.97 -12.38
C PRO A 50 -4.04 -21.88 -11.96
N PHE A 51 -4.24 -21.25 -10.79
CA PHE A 51 -3.46 -20.08 -10.37
C PHE A 51 -2.29 -20.38 -9.44
N TYR A 52 -2.39 -21.47 -8.66
CA TYR A 52 -1.48 -21.75 -7.55
C TYR A 52 -0.91 -23.16 -7.61
N LYS A 53 0.26 -23.33 -6.99
CA LYS A 53 0.91 -24.61 -6.70
C LYS A 53 1.22 -24.72 -5.22
N SER A 54 1.21 -25.93 -4.67
CA SER A 54 1.63 -26.15 -3.27
C SER A 54 3.05 -25.64 -3.05
N GLY A 55 3.26 -24.88 -1.98
CA GLY A 55 4.52 -24.22 -1.65
C GLY A 55 4.66 -22.80 -2.24
N ASP A 56 3.75 -22.37 -3.12
CA ASP A 56 3.81 -21.01 -3.65
C ASP A 56 3.78 -19.97 -2.55
N THR A 57 4.58 -18.91 -2.70
CA THR A 57 4.76 -17.89 -1.67
C THR A 57 4.80 -16.50 -2.30
N PHE A 58 4.18 -15.55 -1.61
CA PHE A 58 4.27 -14.12 -1.90
C PHE A 58 4.19 -13.30 -0.61
N PHE A 59 4.57 -12.04 -0.71
CA PHE A 59 4.72 -11.15 0.45
C PHE A 59 3.88 -9.90 0.28
N ILE A 60 3.16 -9.53 1.34
CA ILE A 60 2.49 -8.24 1.46
C ILE A 60 3.34 -7.36 2.39
N ARG A 61 3.89 -6.28 1.84
CA ARG A 61 4.66 -5.26 2.54
C ARG A 61 3.86 -3.96 2.54
N GLN A 62 3.55 -3.44 3.72
CA GLN A 62 2.80 -2.17 3.85
C GLN A 62 1.47 -2.14 3.05
N GLN A 63 0.72 -3.26 3.02
CA GLN A 63 -0.52 -3.41 2.22
C GLN A 63 -0.34 -3.41 0.70
N CYS A 64 0.90 -3.40 0.22
CA CYS A 64 1.24 -3.60 -1.19
C CYS A 64 1.86 -4.99 -1.34
N PHE A 65 1.71 -5.60 -2.51
CA PHE A 65 2.48 -6.80 -2.87
C PHE A 65 3.07 -6.61 -4.25
N ASP A 66 4.21 -7.26 -4.46
CA ASP A 66 4.91 -7.22 -5.74
C ASP A 66 4.81 -8.60 -6.43
N PRO A 67 4.02 -8.72 -7.51
CA PRO A 67 3.89 -9.98 -8.23
C PRO A 67 5.22 -10.42 -8.89
N THR A 68 6.19 -9.52 -9.10
CA THR A 68 7.48 -9.88 -9.71
C THR A 68 8.34 -10.73 -8.77
N THR A 69 8.20 -10.52 -7.46
CA THR A 69 8.91 -11.26 -6.41
C THR A 69 8.16 -12.51 -5.92
N ALA A 70 6.93 -12.70 -6.40
CA ALA A 70 6.09 -13.82 -6.05
C ALA A 70 6.46 -15.08 -6.86
N THR A 71 6.27 -16.25 -6.26
CA THR A 71 6.34 -17.51 -7.00
C THR A 71 5.12 -17.74 -7.91
N PRO A 72 3.86 -17.48 -7.49
CA PRO A 72 2.72 -17.56 -8.41
C PRO A 72 2.81 -16.41 -9.42
N LYS A 73 2.54 -16.72 -10.70
CA LYS A 73 2.56 -15.74 -11.80
C LYS A 73 1.21 -15.08 -12.05
N GLN A 74 0.14 -15.68 -11.53
CA GLN A 74 -1.21 -15.18 -11.63
C GLN A 74 -1.87 -15.28 -10.26
N PHE A 75 -2.80 -14.39 -9.99
CA PHE A 75 -3.53 -14.33 -8.73
C PHE A 75 -5.01 -14.37 -9.03
N CYS A 76 -5.74 -15.22 -8.32
CA CYS A 76 -7.19 -15.23 -8.41
C CYS A 76 -7.75 -14.08 -7.57
N MET A 77 -8.74 -13.35 -8.09
CA MET A 77 -9.37 -12.26 -7.33
C MET A 77 -10.14 -12.78 -6.12
N HIS A 78 -10.73 -13.98 -6.21
CA HIS A 78 -11.41 -14.61 -5.07
C HIS A 78 -10.43 -14.90 -3.93
N SER A 79 -9.30 -15.54 -4.21
CA SER A 79 -8.32 -15.84 -3.17
C SER A 79 -7.75 -14.57 -2.53
N LEU A 80 -7.51 -13.50 -3.30
CA LEU A 80 -7.07 -12.22 -2.74
C LEU A 80 -8.13 -11.61 -1.80
N ASN A 81 -9.41 -11.73 -2.15
CA ASN A 81 -10.50 -11.32 -1.26
C ASN A 81 -10.58 -12.19 0.00
N ASP A 82 -10.50 -13.51 -0.15
CA ASP A 82 -10.60 -14.48 0.94
C ASP A 82 -9.48 -14.33 1.97
N ILE A 83 -8.25 -14.07 1.51
CA ILE A 83 -7.12 -13.86 2.42
C ILE A 83 -7.18 -12.50 3.12
N TYR A 84 -7.90 -11.49 2.59
CA TYR A 84 -7.76 -10.11 3.02
C TYR A 84 -8.12 -9.89 4.50
N GLU A 85 -9.26 -10.41 4.96
CA GLU A 85 -9.66 -10.26 6.36
C GLU A 85 -8.67 -10.94 7.31
N THR A 86 -8.24 -12.16 6.95
CA THR A 86 -7.29 -12.93 7.75
C THR A 86 -5.91 -12.26 7.77
N TYR A 87 -5.46 -11.75 6.64
CA TYR A 87 -4.29 -10.89 6.52
C TYR A 87 -4.40 -9.67 7.43
N MET A 88 -5.51 -8.96 7.44
CA MET A 88 -5.70 -7.78 8.28
C MET A 88 -5.64 -8.12 9.77
N LYS A 89 -6.19 -9.27 10.19
CA LYS A 89 -6.08 -9.79 11.56
C LYS A 89 -4.64 -10.16 11.90
N VAL A 90 -3.96 -10.94 11.07
CA VAL A 90 -2.56 -11.36 11.27
C VAL A 90 -1.62 -10.15 11.30
N ARG A 91 -1.85 -9.15 10.43
CA ARG A 91 -1.08 -7.90 10.38
C ARG A 91 -1.28 -7.04 11.63
N LYS A 92 -2.42 -7.08 12.31
CA LYS A 92 -2.60 -6.33 13.57
C LYS A 92 -2.12 -7.11 14.79
N GLY A 93 -1.87 -8.40 14.64
CA GLY A 93 -1.40 -9.28 15.70
C GLY A 93 0.11 -9.22 15.94
N PRO A 94 0.60 -10.02 16.91
CA PRO A 94 2.02 -10.09 17.24
C PRO A 94 2.84 -10.73 16.12
N VAL A 95 4.12 -10.39 16.07
CA VAL A 95 5.08 -11.01 15.14
C VAL A 95 5.19 -12.52 15.42
N GLY A 96 5.22 -13.31 14.35
CA GLY A 96 5.21 -14.77 14.42
C GLY A 96 3.81 -15.38 14.39
N ASN A 97 2.74 -14.59 14.57
CA ASN A 97 1.37 -15.10 14.47
C ASN A 97 1.09 -15.69 13.08
N LYS A 98 0.32 -16.78 13.06
CA LYS A 98 -0.05 -17.52 11.87
C LYS A 98 -1.55 -17.80 11.87
N ASN A 99 -2.15 -17.78 10.69
CA ASN A 99 -3.50 -18.26 10.51
C ASN A 99 -3.65 -18.96 9.16
N ILE A 100 -4.65 -19.84 9.06
CA ILE A 100 -4.93 -20.60 7.84
C ILE A 100 -6.30 -20.19 7.32
N VAL A 101 -6.39 -19.97 6.02
CA VAL A 101 -7.65 -19.67 5.33
C VAL A 101 -7.76 -20.51 4.06
N GLY A 102 -8.97 -21.02 3.79
CA GLY A 102 -9.28 -21.73 2.56
C GLY A 102 -9.86 -20.79 1.51
N CYS A 103 -9.64 -21.10 0.24
CA CYS A 103 -10.35 -20.49 -0.88
C CYS A 103 -11.87 -20.68 -0.75
N ILE A 104 -12.66 -19.70 -1.17
CA ILE A 104 -14.13 -19.77 -1.22
C ILE A 104 -14.64 -20.91 -2.11
N ASP A 105 -13.86 -21.32 -3.10
CA ASP A 105 -14.11 -22.48 -3.95
C ASP A 105 -13.89 -23.77 -3.15
N LYS A 106 -14.72 -24.02 -2.12
CA LYS A 106 -14.73 -25.22 -1.26
C LYS A 106 -13.39 -25.55 -0.57
N GLY A 107 -12.52 -24.56 -0.40
CA GLY A 107 -11.20 -24.76 0.20
C GLY A 107 -10.26 -25.61 -0.66
N ILE A 108 -10.41 -25.57 -2.00
CA ILE A 108 -9.49 -26.24 -2.94
C ILE A 108 -8.04 -25.88 -2.65
N VAL A 109 -7.79 -24.62 -2.27
CA VAL A 109 -6.48 -24.12 -1.87
C VAL A 109 -6.52 -23.65 -0.42
N GLN A 110 -5.51 -24.01 0.36
CA GLN A 110 -5.28 -23.47 1.70
C GLN A 110 -4.07 -22.55 1.73
N PHE A 111 -4.25 -21.37 2.33
CA PHE A 111 -3.21 -20.37 2.50
C PHE A 111 -2.84 -20.27 3.99
N GLU A 112 -1.55 -20.39 4.31
CA GLU A 112 -1.00 -19.96 5.60
C GLU A 112 -0.55 -18.50 5.47
N ILE A 113 -1.02 -17.67 6.38
CA ILE A 113 -0.71 -16.25 6.45
C ILE A 113 0.06 -16.02 7.74
N GLN A 114 1.29 -15.52 7.63
CA GLN A 114 2.20 -15.35 8.75
C GLN A 114 2.70 -13.91 8.86
N ARG A 115 2.63 -13.31 10.07
CA ARG A 115 3.30 -12.04 10.36
C ARG A 115 4.80 -12.28 10.58
N LEU A 116 5.62 -11.61 9.77
CA LEU A 116 7.08 -11.57 9.90
C LEU A 116 7.53 -10.31 10.66
N PRO A 117 8.80 -10.24 11.09
CA PRO A 117 9.38 -9.01 11.63
C PRO A 117 9.22 -7.84 10.66
N ASP A 118 9.07 -6.64 11.22
CA ASP A 118 8.92 -5.43 10.43
C ASP A 118 10.24 -5.07 9.75
N GLU A 119 10.14 -4.59 8.52
CA GLU A 119 11.28 -4.16 7.72
C GLU A 119 11.42 -2.63 7.82
N GLU A 120 12.66 -2.15 7.86
CA GLU A 120 12.99 -0.74 7.73
C GLU A 120 13.11 -0.36 6.26
N GLY A 121 12.58 0.81 5.89
CA GLY A 121 12.82 1.32 4.55
C GLY A 121 11.90 2.47 4.19
N PRO A 122 11.95 2.92 2.93
CA PRO A 122 11.09 3.99 2.50
C PRO A 122 9.61 3.61 2.59
N GLY A 123 9.30 2.31 2.48
CA GLY A 123 7.95 1.83 2.30
C GLY A 123 7.57 1.80 0.81
N TRP A 124 6.49 1.11 0.50
CA TRP A 124 6.03 0.83 -0.87
C TRP A 124 4.95 1.79 -1.36
N ASN A 125 4.40 2.63 -0.48
CA ASN A 125 3.34 3.59 -0.80
C ASN A 125 3.86 5.03 -0.74
N ARG A 126 4.86 5.37 -1.57
CA ARG A 126 5.41 6.74 -1.68
C ARG A 126 5.10 7.40 -3.01
N SER A 127 5.11 8.73 -2.98
CA SER A 127 5.04 9.56 -4.18
C SER A 127 6.30 9.35 -5.04
N PRO A 128 6.20 9.36 -6.39
CA PRO A 128 7.36 9.30 -7.28
C PRO A 128 8.44 10.35 -6.99
N ALA A 129 8.10 11.46 -6.32
CA ALA A 129 9.03 12.52 -5.94
C ALA A 129 10.02 12.15 -4.81
N ASP A 130 9.85 11.00 -4.16
CA ASP A 130 10.68 10.55 -3.03
C ASP A 130 11.69 9.45 -3.42
N HIS A 131 11.90 9.20 -4.73
CA HIS A 131 12.80 8.18 -5.30
C HIS A 131 14.09 8.76 -5.87
#